data_AF-A0A402D6S8-F1
#
_entry.id   AF-A0A402D6S8-F1
#
_cell.length_a   1.000
_cell.length_b   1.000
_cell.length_c   1.000
_cell.angle_alpha   90.00
_cell.angle_beta   90.00
_cell.angle_gamma   90.00
#
_symmetry.space_group_name_H-M   'P 1'
#
loop_
_entity.id
_entity.type
_entity.pdbx_description
1 polymer ?
#
loop_
_entity_poly.entity_id
_entity_poly.type
_entity_poly.pdbx_seq_one_letter_code
_entity_poly.pdbx_strand_id
1 'polypeptide(L)'
;MNNFDALPLFPLDVVLYPEMPLPLHIFEPRYLEMVAHCRRHNTPFGVVLTPDQTLSDTQTLVSQVGTTARIQQVEETDDGRLNIVVAGETRFRIAQISSTESYTTARVDPFWEHMTDPILLKAPFDMVTGLFRTYLKSLFALTHRTLSSLQLPLEPENLSYAIASVLQIPLSEKQKLLELTTTEGRLSAEIEILRRELDAQVCLQEIQSQRPECGPSVIEPVSVRDLNKLSSRN
;
A
#
# COMPACT_ATOMS: atom_id res chain seq x y z
N MET A 1 19.10 -22.95 3.11
CA MET A 1 17.64 -22.79 3.24
C MET A 1 17.40 -22.06 4.55
N ASN A 2 17.03 -20.78 4.50
CA ASN A 2 16.79 -20.01 5.73
C ASN A 2 15.37 -20.33 6.20
N ASN A 3 15.26 -21.33 7.08
CA ASN A 3 14.06 -21.56 7.86
C ASN A 3 14.11 -20.61 9.05
N PHE A 4 13.12 -19.72 9.20
CA PHE A 4 13.02 -18.93 10.42
C PHE A 4 12.09 -19.69 11.37
N ASP A 5 12.69 -20.44 12.29
CA ASP A 5 11.93 -21.22 13.28
C ASP A 5 11.11 -20.32 14.23
N ALA A 6 11.47 -19.04 14.34
CA ALA A 6 10.70 -18.01 15.05
C ALA A 6 10.95 -16.60 14.45
N LEU A 7 10.30 -16.27 13.33
CA LEU A 7 10.31 -14.92 12.76
C LEU A 7 9.39 -14.00 13.58
N PRO A 8 9.86 -12.86 14.11
CA PRO A 8 8.98 -11.85 14.70
C PRO A 8 8.01 -11.31 13.65
N LEU A 9 6.72 -11.19 13.98
CA LEU A 9 5.70 -10.66 13.09
C LEU A 9 5.25 -9.28 13.54
N PHE A 10 5.06 -8.39 12.57
CA PHE A 10 4.50 -7.07 12.73
C PHE A 10 3.21 -6.96 11.89
N PRO A 11 2.04 -7.16 12.51
CA PRO A 11 0.75 -6.93 11.88
C PRO A 11 0.54 -5.44 11.60
N LEU A 12 0.23 -5.09 10.36
CA LEU A 12 -0.01 -3.72 9.92
C LEU A 12 -1.15 -3.66 8.90
N ASP A 13 -1.77 -2.49 8.74
CA ASP A 13 -2.76 -2.22 7.69
C ASP A 13 -2.07 -1.80 6.37
N VAL A 14 -1.03 -2.53 5.99
CA VAL A 14 -0.24 -2.31 4.77
C VAL A 14 0.25 -3.64 4.21
N VAL A 15 0.38 -3.70 2.89
CA VAL A 15 1.05 -4.81 2.18
C VAL A 15 2.43 -4.34 1.78
N LEU A 16 3.46 -4.92 2.39
CA LEU A 16 4.86 -4.69 2.03
C LEU A 16 5.27 -5.63 0.90
N TYR A 17 5.92 -5.10 -0.13
CA TYR A 17 6.48 -5.89 -1.23
C TYR A 17 8.01 -5.93 -1.16
N PRO A 18 8.65 -6.97 -1.74
CA PRO A 18 10.10 -7.03 -1.86
C PRO A 18 10.69 -5.74 -2.45
N GLU A 19 11.86 -5.35 -1.94
CA GLU A 19 12.64 -4.14 -2.29
C GLU A 19 11.96 -2.80 -1.98
N MET A 20 10.69 -2.80 -1.57
CA MET A 20 9.97 -1.57 -1.31
C MET A 20 10.30 -1.01 0.08
N PRO A 21 10.56 0.30 0.20
CA PRO A 21 10.77 0.93 1.48
C PRO A 21 9.44 1.11 2.22
N LEU A 22 9.47 0.99 3.54
CA LEU A 22 8.34 1.26 4.42
C LEU A 22 8.82 2.05 5.64
N PRO A 23 8.50 3.35 5.73
CA PRO A 23 8.72 4.13 6.94
C PRO A 23 7.70 3.72 8.02
N LEU A 24 8.16 3.54 9.26
CA LEU A 24 7.34 3.15 10.39
C LEU A 24 7.66 4.01 11.61
N HIS A 25 6.61 4.38 12.35
CA HIS A 25 6.72 5.01 13.66
C HIS A 25 6.36 3.99 14.74
N ILE A 26 7.32 3.64 15.59
CA ILE A 26 7.21 2.60 16.59
C ILE A 26 7.13 3.23 17.97
N PHE A 27 6.00 3.01 18.64
CA PHE A 27 5.73 3.57 19.96
C PHE A 27 5.21 2.53 20.97
N GLU A 28 4.72 1.37 20.50
CA GLU A 28 4.26 0.32 21.40
C GLU A 28 5.46 -0.44 22.02
N PRO A 29 5.48 -0.66 23.35
CA PRO A 29 6.60 -1.31 24.04
C PRO A 29 7.03 -2.65 23.43
N ARG A 30 6.07 -3.51 23.07
CA ARG A 30 6.36 -4.81 22.43
C ARG A 30 7.10 -4.69 21.10
N TYR A 31 6.82 -3.65 20.31
CA TYR A 31 7.48 -3.45 19.02
C TYR A 31 8.81 -2.71 19.17
N LEU A 32 8.98 -1.90 20.22
CA LEU A 32 10.29 -1.39 20.62
C LEU A 32 11.24 -2.54 20.98
N GLU A 33 10.75 -3.52 21.77
CA GLU A 33 11.49 -4.75 22.10
C GLU A 33 11.84 -5.55 20.84
N MET A 34 10.86 -5.77 19.95
CA MET A 34 11.07 -6.48 18.68
C MET A 34 12.13 -5.80 17.81
N VAL A 35 12.06 -4.47 17.64
CA VAL A 35 13.03 -3.71 16.86
C VAL A 35 14.42 -3.79 17.50
N ALA A 36 14.52 -3.68 18.82
CA ALA A 36 15.79 -3.83 19.53
C ALA A 36 16.39 -5.25 19.35
N HIS A 37 15.55 -6.30 19.39
CA HIS A 37 15.96 -7.67 19.09
C HIS A 37 16.50 -7.79 17.66
N CYS A 38 15.71 -7.37 16.67
CA CYS A 38 16.08 -7.45 15.25
C CYS A 38 17.38 -6.69 14.95
N ARG A 39 17.58 -5.52 15.55
CA ARG A 39 18.83 -4.76 15.45
C ARG A 39 20.01 -5.51 16.08
N ARG A 40 19.85 -6.02 17.30
CA ARG A 40 20.91 -6.73 18.03
C ARG A 40 21.39 -7.98 17.29
N HIS A 41 20.48 -8.70 16.65
CA HIS A 41 20.78 -9.95 15.97
C HIS A 41 20.94 -9.81 14.44
N ASN A 42 20.78 -8.60 13.89
CA ASN A 42 20.78 -8.33 12.45
C ASN A 42 19.81 -9.22 11.66
N THR A 43 18.66 -9.51 12.25
CA THR A 43 17.61 -10.36 11.65
C THR A 43 16.47 -9.50 11.13
N PRO A 44 15.81 -9.89 10.03
CA PRO A 44 14.58 -9.24 9.62
C PRO A 44 13.42 -9.62 10.56
N PHE A 45 12.32 -8.89 10.45
CA PHE A 45 11.00 -9.29 10.97
C PHE A 45 10.01 -9.43 9.80
N GLY A 46 8.88 -10.08 9.99
CA GLY A 46 7.84 -10.25 8.98
C GLY A 46 6.78 -9.17 9.08
N VAL A 47 6.47 -8.49 7.97
CA VAL A 47 5.30 -7.63 7.86
C VAL A 47 4.16 -8.44 7.28
N VAL A 48 3.01 -8.43 7.96
CA VAL A 48 1.80 -9.16 7.56
C VAL A 48 0.60 -8.23 7.61
N LEU A 49 -0.28 -8.35 6.63
CA LEU A 49 -1.51 -7.57 6.59
C LEU A 49 -2.46 -8.05 7.69
N THR A 50 -3.08 -7.14 8.42
CA THR A 50 -4.23 -7.45 9.29
C THR A 50 -5.51 -7.46 8.43
N PRO A 51 -6.23 -8.60 8.32
CA PRO A 51 -7.48 -8.65 7.57
C PRO A 51 -8.54 -7.75 8.21
N ASP A 52 -9.42 -7.19 7.39
CA ASP A 52 -10.60 -6.50 7.89
C ASP A 52 -11.53 -7.52 8.56
N GLN A 53 -11.60 -7.47 9.89
CA GLN A 53 -12.40 -8.37 10.71
C GLN A 53 -13.92 -8.18 10.50
N THR A 54 -14.34 -7.10 9.84
CA THR A 54 -15.77 -6.87 9.53
C THR A 54 -16.24 -7.66 8.30
N LEU A 55 -15.32 -8.16 7.48
CA LEU A 55 -15.60 -8.81 6.20
C LEU A 55 -15.35 -10.34 6.22
N SER A 56 -14.90 -10.90 7.34
CA SER A 56 -14.46 -12.30 7.43
C SER A 56 -15.05 -13.01 8.65
N ASP A 57 -15.81 -14.09 8.41
CA ASP A 57 -16.30 -15.01 9.44
C ASP A 57 -15.19 -15.89 10.06
N THR A 58 -13.94 -15.73 9.60
CA THR A 58 -12.80 -16.50 10.10
C THR A 58 -12.00 -15.69 11.12
N GLN A 59 -11.60 -16.35 12.20
CA GLN A 59 -10.82 -15.81 13.31
C GLN A 59 -9.34 -15.56 12.95
N THR A 60 -9.05 -15.31 11.66
CA THR A 60 -7.69 -15.18 11.14
C THR A 60 -7.16 -13.79 11.46
N LEU A 61 -6.24 -13.71 12.42
CA LEU A 61 -5.68 -12.45 12.93
C LEU A 61 -4.80 -11.70 11.91
N VAL A 62 -4.17 -12.44 10.98
CA VAL A 62 -3.21 -11.90 10.00
C VAL A 62 -3.29 -12.67 8.68
N SER A 63 -2.96 -12.04 7.56
CA SER A 63 -2.80 -12.72 6.27
C SER A 63 -1.70 -13.78 6.32
N GLN A 64 -1.89 -14.88 5.57
CA GLN A 64 -0.97 -16.02 5.59
C GLN A 64 0.34 -15.76 4.83
N VAL A 65 0.35 -14.83 3.88
CA VAL A 65 1.55 -14.43 3.13
C VAL A 65 1.95 -13.02 3.55
N GLY A 66 3.23 -12.84 3.86
CA GLY A 66 3.84 -11.56 4.21
C GLY A 66 5.21 -11.41 3.58
N THR A 67 5.88 -10.32 3.94
CA THR A 67 7.21 -9.99 3.43
C THR A 67 8.16 -9.72 4.58
N THR A 68 9.34 -10.35 4.57
CA THR A 68 10.39 -10.02 5.53
C THR A 68 10.88 -8.60 5.29
N ALA A 69 11.14 -7.87 6.36
CA ALA A 69 11.54 -6.49 6.35
C ALA A 69 12.86 -6.32 7.11
N ARG A 70 13.86 -5.74 6.44
CA ARG A 70 15.13 -5.39 7.07
C ARG A 70 15.16 -3.92 7.40
N ILE A 71 15.57 -3.62 8.63
CA ILE A 71 15.77 -2.26 9.11
C ILE A 71 16.97 -1.65 8.39
N GLN A 72 16.74 -0.53 7.70
CA GLN A 72 17.76 0.23 6.96
C GLN A 72 18.20 1.47 7.75
N GLN A 73 17.25 2.14 8.40
CA GLN A 73 17.50 3.37 9.16
C GLN A 73 16.70 3.33 10.46
N VAL A 74 17.27 3.95 11.49
CA VAL A 74 16.66 4.09 12.81
C VAL A 74 17.00 5.48 13.35
N GLU A 75 15.98 6.18 13.80
CA GLU A 75 16.07 7.46 14.48
C GLU A 75 15.28 7.33 15.79
N GLU A 76 15.96 7.55 16.91
CA GLU A 76 15.36 7.61 18.23
C GLU A 76 14.82 9.03 18.47
N THR A 77 13.57 9.14 18.89
CA THR A 77 12.95 10.42 19.25
C THR A 77 13.20 10.75 20.73
N ASP A 78 13.11 12.02 21.10
CA ASP A 78 13.35 12.50 22.47
C ASP A 78 12.41 11.87 23.53
N ASP A 79 11.26 11.35 23.10
CA ASP A 79 10.27 10.67 23.94
C ASP A 79 10.43 9.14 23.97
N GLY A 80 11.52 8.61 23.43
CA GLY A 80 11.86 7.18 23.48
C GLY A 80 11.15 6.30 22.45
N ARG A 81 10.54 6.91 21.43
CA ARG A 81 9.95 6.21 20.27
C ARG A 81 10.99 6.06 19.16
N LEU A 82 10.67 5.26 18.15
CA LEU A 82 11.54 5.06 16.99
C LEU A 82 10.83 5.46 15.70
N ASN A 83 11.51 6.23 14.86
CA ASN A 83 11.23 6.28 13.44
C ASN A 83 12.20 5.33 12.74
N ILE A 84 11.68 4.35 12.00
CA ILE A 84 12.52 3.42 11.24
C ILE A 84 12.13 3.45 9.77
N VAL A 85 13.10 3.18 8.91
CA VAL A 85 12.85 2.84 7.51
C VAL A 85 13.27 1.40 7.34
N VAL A 86 12.36 0.57 6.84
CA VAL A 86 12.65 -0.82 6.47
C VAL A 86 12.56 -1.01 4.97
N ALA A 87 13.22 -2.04 4.45
CA ALA A 87 13.06 -2.48 3.07
C ALA A 87 12.57 -3.93 3.07
N GLY A 88 11.58 -4.24 2.23
CA GLY A 88 11.14 -5.62 1.99
C GLY A 88 12.27 -6.45 1.38
N GLU A 89 12.41 -7.71 1.78
CA GLU A 89 13.42 -8.62 1.22
C GLU A 89 12.75 -9.78 0.47
N THR A 90 12.08 -10.67 1.18
CA THR A 90 11.54 -11.92 0.59
C THR A 90 10.15 -12.20 1.10
N ARG A 91 9.31 -12.80 0.26
CA ARG A 91 7.99 -13.26 0.66
C ARG A 91 8.09 -14.55 1.45
N PHE A 92 7.20 -14.70 2.42
CA PHE A 92 7.07 -15.91 3.22
C PHE A 92 5.60 -16.27 3.41
N ARG A 93 5.36 -17.54 3.73
CA ARG A 93 4.07 -18.03 4.17
C ARG A 93 4.17 -18.46 5.64
N ILE A 94 3.20 -18.04 6.45
CA ILE A 94 3.08 -18.48 7.83
C ILE A 94 2.76 -19.97 7.83
N ALA A 95 3.60 -20.76 8.50
CA ALA A 95 3.35 -22.17 8.73
C ALA A 95 2.66 -22.39 10.08
N GLN A 96 3.10 -21.67 11.11
CA GLN A 96 2.54 -21.74 12.45
C GLN A 96 2.84 -20.48 13.25
N ILE A 97 1.81 -19.90 13.86
CA ILE A 97 1.94 -18.73 14.76
C ILE A 97 2.25 -19.21 16.19
N SER A 98 3.14 -18.50 16.87
CA SER A 98 3.41 -18.62 18.30
C SER A 98 3.24 -17.27 18.99
N SER A 99 2.52 -17.26 20.11
CA SER A 99 2.21 -16.06 20.89
C SER A 99 2.80 -16.12 22.30
N THR A 100 3.95 -16.80 22.46
CA THR A 100 4.62 -16.98 23.75
C THR A 100 5.49 -15.80 24.19
N GLU A 101 5.76 -14.86 23.28
CA GLU A 101 6.62 -13.69 23.48
C GLU A 101 5.79 -12.40 23.61
N SER A 102 6.42 -11.28 24.01
CA SER A 102 5.79 -9.95 24.08
C SER A 102 5.16 -9.48 22.76
N TYR A 103 5.66 -10.02 21.64
CA TYR A 103 5.17 -9.80 20.28
C TYR A 103 4.93 -11.15 19.58
N THR A 104 4.06 -11.16 18.57
CA THR A 104 3.75 -12.37 17.80
C THR A 104 4.99 -12.86 17.05
N THR A 105 5.22 -14.17 17.06
CA THR A 105 6.25 -14.82 16.24
C THR A 105 5.62 -15.92 15.40
N ALA A 106 6.29 -16.37 14.35
CA ALA A 106 5.84 -17.51 13.56
C ALA A 106 7.00 -18.31 12.99
N ARG A 107 6.77 -19.62 12.86
CA ARG A 107 7.51 -20.44 11.91
C ARG A 107 7.00 -20.11 10.52
N VAL A 108 7.90 -19.79 9.61
CA VAL A 108 7.54 -19.40 8.24
C VAL A 108 8.30 -20.23 7.22
N ASP A 109 7.61 -20.54 6.12
CA ASP A 109 8.21 -21.17 4.96
C ASP A 109 8.44 -20.10 3.88
N PRO A 110 9.54 -20.17 3.12
CA PRO A 110 9.74 -19.25 2.00
C PRO A 110 8.60 -19.33 0.97
N PHE A 111 8.19 -18.18 0.44
CA PHE A 111 7.16 -18.11 -0.59
C PHE A 111 7.77 -17.66 -1.92
N TRP A 112 8.24 -18.65 -2.68
CA TRP A 112 9.04 -18.43 -3.89
C TRP A 112 8.19 -18.07 -5.11
N GLU A 113 8.80 -17.25 -5.97
CA GLU A 113 8.33 -16.99 -7.32
C GLU A 113 8.54 -18.24 -8.19
N HIS A 114 7.52 -18.66 -8.94
CA HIS A 114 7.66 -19.69 -9.95
C HIS A 114 8.27 -19.08 -11.21
N MET A 115 9.25 -19.78 -11.79
CA MET A 115 9.89 -19.33 -13.01
C MET A 115 8.86 -19.22 -14.14
N THR A 116 8.82 -18.06 -14.77
CA THR A 116 8.09 -17.82 -16.01
C THR A 116 9.10 -17.75 -17.16
N ASP A 117 8.74 -18.30 -18.32
CA ASP A 117 9.54 -18.12 -19.54
C ASP A 117 9.69 -16.61 -19.85
N PRO A 118 10.92 -16.08 -19.96
CA PRO A 118 11.17 -14.68 -20.29
C PRO A 118 10.49 -14.20 -21.57
N ILE A 119 10.25 -15.09 -22.54
CA ILE A 119 9.55 -14.74 -23.79
C ILE A 119 8.11 -14.30 -23.50
N LEU A 120 7.45 -14.96 -22.55
CA LEU A 120 6.06 -14.65 -22.17
C LEU A 120 5.96 -13.33 -21.38
N LEU A 121 7.05 -12.89 -20.75
CA LEU A 121 7.07 -11.65 -19.97
C LEU A 121 7.20 -10.40 -20.82
N LYS A 122 7.75 -10.49 -22.05
CA LYS A 122 8.09 -9.30 -22.84
C LYS A 122 6.89 -8.41 -23.17
N ALA A 123 5.82 -8.99 -23.71
CA ALA A 123 4.61 -8.26 -24.07
C ALA A 123 3.87 -7.65 -22.87
N PRO A 124 3.58 -8.39 -21.77
CA PRO A 124 2.94 -7.80 -20.60
C PRO A 124 3.84 -6.76 -19.92
N PHE A 125 5.17 -6.96 -19.88
CA PHE A 125 6.11 -5.97 -19.34
C PHE A 125 6.07 -4.65 -20.10
N ASP A 126 6.12 -4.67 -21.44
CA ASP A 126 6.07 -3.44 -22.23
C ASP A 126 4.72 -2.71 -22.05
N MET A 127 3.62 -3.47 -22.00
CA MET A 127 2.27 -2.93 -21.81
C MET A 127 2.09 -2.29 -20.44
N VAL A 128 2.42 -3.02 -19.37
CA VAL A 128 2.25 -2.54 -18.00
C VAL A 128 3.14 -1.33 -17.73
N THR A 129 4.36 -1.30 -18.28
CA THR A 129 5.26 -0.15 -18.17
C THR A 129 4.63 1.11 -18.76
N GLY A 130 3.98 1.00 -19.92
CA GLY A 130 3.26 2.10 -20.56
C GLY A 130 2.07 2.60 -19.72
N LEU A 131 1.24 1.68 -19.24
CA LEU A 131 0.09 1.99 -18.39
C LEU A 131 0.52 2.64 -17.08
N PHE A 132 1.54 2.08 -16.42
CA PHE A 132 2.03 2.58 -15.15
C PHE A 132 2.63 3.98 -15.28
N ARG A 133 3.38 4.25 -16.35
CA ARG A 133 3.87 5.62 -16.64
C ARG A 133 2.71 6.62 -16.80
N THR A 134 1.63 6.21 -17.44
CA THR A 134 0.42 7.05 -17.58
C THR A 134 -0.24 7.28 -16.23
N TYR A 135 -0.40 6.22 -15.43
CA TYR A 135 -0.95 6.30 -14.08
C TYR A 135 -0.14 7.23 -13.16
N LEU A 136 1.19 7.09 -13.17
CA LEU A 136 2.09 7.96 -12.43
C LEU A 136 1.99 9.42 -12.88
N LYS A 137 1.88 9.70 -14.18
CA LYS A 137 1.66 11.07 -14.70
C LYS A 137 0.42 11.69 -14.08
N SER A 138 -0.68 10.95 -14.04
CA SER A 138 -1.93 11.40 -13.43
C SER A 138 -1.77 11.65 -11.93
N LEU A 139 -1.12 10.74 -11.19
CA LEU A 139 -0.87 10.92 -9.75
C LEU A 139 -0.01 12.15 -9.46
N PHE A 140 1.07 12.38 -10.21
CA PHE A 140 1.97 13.50 -9.95
C PHE A 140 1.41 14.84 -10.40
N ALA A 141 0.54 14.89 -11.40
CA ALA A 141 -0.15 16.11 -11.82
C ALA A 141 -0.89 16.78 -10.64
N LEU A 142 -1.40 15.98 -9.69
CA LEU A 142 -2.07 16.48 -8.48
C LEU A 142 -1.11 17.07 -7.43
N THR A 143 0.19 16.77 -7.52
CA THR A 143 1.21 17.15 -6.51
C THR A 143 2.20 18.21 -6.99
N HIS A 144 2.03 18.73 -8.21
CA HIS A 144 2.95 19.66 -8.89
C HIS A 144 4.42 19.17 -8.93
N ARG A 145 4.65 17.85 -8.81
CA ARG A 145 5.98 17.26 -8.97
C ARG A 145 6.18 16.82 -10.41
N THR A 146 7.38 17.05 -10.94
CA THR A 146 7.77 16.57 -12.26
C THR A 146 8.25 15.13 -12.19
N LEU A 147 7.83 14.33 -13.17
CA LEU A 147 8.20 12.91 -13.33
C LEU A 147 9.65 12.66 -13.73
N SER A 148 10.43 13.72 -13.96
CA SER A 148 11.66 13.72 -14.74
C SER A 148 12.80 12.85 -14.17
N SER A 149 12.65 12.31 -12.96
CA SER A 149 13.64 11.46 -12.28
C SER A 149 13.15 10.05 -11.96
N LEU A 150 11.92 9.68 -12.33
CA LEU A 150 11.40 8.36 -11.95
C LEU A 150 11.99 7.27 -12.85
N GLN A 151 12.97 6.55 -12.31
CA GLN A 151 13.53 5.35 -12.93
C GLN A 151 12.67 4.16 -12.54
N LEU A 152 12.02 3.55 -13.55
CA LEU A 152 11.28 2.31 -13.34
C LEU A 152 12.25 1.12 -13.36
N PRO A 153 12.03 0.10 -12.51
CA PRO A 153 12.79 -1.14 -12.59
C PRO A 153 12.73 -1.76 -13.99
N LEU A 154 13.86 -2.32 -14.42
CA LEU A 154 13.98 -3.00 -15.73
C LEU A 154 13.64 -4.48 -15.65
N GLU A 155 13.77 -5.07 -14.46
CA GLU A 155 13.41 -6.47 -14.22
C GLU A 155 11.88 -6.60 -14.02
N PRO A 156 11.20 -7.52 -14.73
CA PRO A 156 9.74 -7.65 -14.65
C PRO A 156 9.20 -7.93 -13.25
N GLU A 157 9.92 -8.73 -12.45
CA GLU A 157 9.51 -9.02 -11.08
C GLU A 157 9.56 -7.77 -10.20
N ASN A 158 10.70 -7.07 -10.21
CA ASN A 158 10.88 -5.84 -9.44
C ASN A 158 9.88 -4.75 -9.86
N LEU A 159 9.61 -4.64 -11.18
CA LEU A 159 8.61 -3.71 -11.68
C LEU A 159 7.22 -4.03 -11.15
N SER A 160 6.84 -5.32 -11.12
CA SER A 160 5.55 -5.75 -10.57
C SER A 160 5.39 -5.34 -9.09
N TYR A 161 6.39 -5.60 -8.26
CA TYR A 161 6.35 -5.17 -6.86
C TYR A 161 6.30 -3.64 -6.69
N ALA A 162 7.00 -2.90 -7.55
CA ALA A 162 6.95 -1.44 -7.56
C ALA A 162 5.57 -0.90 -7.99
N ILE A 163 4.92 -1.52 -8.97
CA ILE A 163 3.56 -1.16 -9.38
C ILE A 163 2.59 -1.42 -8.23
N ALA A 164 2.62 -2.64 -7.67
CA ALA A 164 1.73 -3.08 -6.60
C ALA A 164 1.84 -2.22 -5.33
N SER A 165 3.03 -1.68 -5.03
CA SER A 165 3.24 -0.79 -3.89
C SER A 165 2.62 0.61 -4.11
N VAL A 166 2.68 1.12 -5.34
CA VAL A 166 2.19 2.48 -5.69
C VAL A 166 0.68 2.52 -5.94
N LEU A 167 0.07 1.45 -6.45
CA LEU A 167 -1.37 1.39 -6.76
C LEU A 167 -2.24 1.83 -5.57
N GLN A 168 -3.23 2.69 -5.80
CA GLN A 168 -4.19 3.15 -4.78
C GLN A 168 -5.45 2.29 -4.76
N ILE A 169 -5.28 0.98 -4.57
CA ILE A 169 -6.35 -0.03 -4.55
C ILE A 169 -6.61 -0.57 -3.14
N PRO A 170 -7.76 -1.23 -2.88
CA PRO A 170 -8.04 -1.89 -1.61
C PRO A 170 -6.92 -2.85 -1.17
N LEU A 171 -6.67 -2.92 0.14
CA LEU A 171 -5.62 -3.78 0.72
C LEU A 171 -5.82 -5.26 0.38
N SER A 172 -7.07 -5.71 0.22
CA SER A 172 -7.38 -7.07 -0.22
C SER A 172 -6.91 -7.36 -1.65
N GLU A 173 -6.97 -6.38 -2.56
CA GLU A 173 -6.41 -6.52 -3.91
C GLU A 173 -4.88 -6.46 -3.89
N LYS A 174 -4.29 -5.59 -3.06
CA LYS A 174 -2.83 -5.60 -2.84
C LYS A 174 -2.34 -6.95 -2.31
N GLN A 175 -3.05 -7.51 -1.34
CA GLN A 175 -2.71 -8.82 -0.77
C GLN A 175 -2.76 -9.92 -1.84
N LYS A 176 -3.78 -9.91 -2.72
CA LYS A 176 -3.84 -10.83 -3.86
C LYS A 176 -2.62 -10.70 -4.77
N LEU A 177 -2.17 -9.48 -5.07
CA LEU A 177 -0.95 -9.27 -5.87
C LEU A 177 0.28 -9.87 -5.19
N LEU A 178 0.44 -9.71 -3.87
CA LEU A 178 1.55 -10.31 -3.11
C LEU A 178 1.52 -11.85 -3.16
N GLU A 179 0.32 -12.43 -3.14
CA GLU A 179 0.07 -13.87 -3.12
C GLU A 179 0.19 -14.56 -4.49
N LEU A 180 0.29 -13.80 -5.59
CA LEU A 180 0.53 -14.38 -6.91
C LEU A 180 1.94 -14.99 -6.99
N THR A 181 2.00 -16.25 -7.40
CA THR A 181 3.22 -17.05 -7.48
C THR A 181 3.95 -16.95 -8.81
N THR A 182 3.45 -16.14 -9.75
CA THR A 182 4.07 -15.92 -11.07
C THR A 182 4.13 -14.43 -11.38
N THR A 183 5.29 -13.94 -11.82
CA THR A 183 5.46 -12.57 -12.31
C THR A 183 4.51 -12.27 -13.46
N GLU A 184 4.32 -13.21 -14.40
CA GLU A 184 3.40 -13.04 -15.52
C GLU A 184 1.94 -12.86 -15.07
N GLY A 185 1.46 -13.71 -14.15
CA GLY A 185 0.14 -13.55 -13.55
C GLY A 185 -0.02 -12.21 -12.82
N ARG A 186 1.02 -11.76 -12.11
CA ARG A 186 1.00 -10.46 -11.41
C ARG A 186 0.96 -9.28 -12.36
N LEU A 187 1.78 -9.28 -13.41
CA LEU A 187 1.75 -8.25 -14.45
C LEU A 187 0.40 -8.20 -15.17
N SER A 188 -0.20 -9.36 -15.44
CA SER A 188 -1.51 -9.45 -16.09
C SER A 188 -2.61 -8.83 -15.22
N ALA A 189 -2.63 -9.16 -13.93
CA ALA A 189 -3.56 -8.55 -12.97
C ALA A 189 -3.34 -7.03 -12.84
N GLU A 190 -2.09 -6.58 -12.81
CA GLU A 190 -1.76 -5.15 -12.75
C GLU A 190 -2.20 -4.39 -14.00
N ILE A 191 -2.12 -4.99 -15.20
CA ILE A 191 -2.65 -4.39 -16.43
C ILE A 191 -4.15 -4.15 -16.32
N GLU A 192 -4.91 -5.13 -15.83
CA GLU A 192 -6.36 -5.00 -15.63
C GLU A 192 -6.70 -3.91 -14.62
N ILE A 193 -6.00 -3.89 -13.49
CA ILE A 193 -6.17 -2.88 -12.45
C ILE A 193 -5.84 -1.49 -12.98
N LEU A 194 -4.68 -1.31 -13.63
CA LEU A 194 -4.25 -0.01 -14.15
C LEU A 194 -5.23 0.54 -15.18
N ARG A 195 -5.77 -0.31 -16.06
CA ARG A 195 -6.82 0.11 -17.02
C ARG A 195 -8.05 0.62 -16.27
N ARG A 196 -8.56 -0.16 -15.32
CA ARG A 196 -9.72 0.21 -14.51
C ARG A 196 -9.50 1.54 -13.78
N GLU A 197 -8.34 1.73 -13.16
CA GLU A 197 -8.01 2.96 -12.44
C GLU A 197 -7.90 4.17 -13.37
N LEU A 198 -7.27 4.02 -14.54
CA LEU A 198 -7.16 5.08 -15.54
C LEU A 198 -8.52 5.46 -16.13
N ASP A 199 -9.37 4.48 -16.44
CA ASP A 199 -10.73 4.71 -16.95
C ASP A 199 -11.59 5.45 -15.91
N ALA A 200 -11.49 5.07 -14.64
CA ALA A 200 -12.18 5.75 -13.54
C ALA A 200 -11.72 7.22 -13.39
N GLN A 201 -10.42 7.50 -13.58
CA GLN A 201 -9.89 8.87 -13.55
C GLN A 201 -10.44 9.73 -14.68
N VAL A 202 -10.51 9.20 -15.91
CA VAL A 202 -11.11 9.92 -17.05
C VAL A 202 -12.56 10.24 -16.77
N CYS A 203 -13.34 9.27 -16.29
CA CYS A 203 -14.76 9.47 -15.96
C CYS A 203 -14.96 10.57 -14.90
N LEU A 204 -14.13 10.57 -13.84
CA LEU A 204 -14.20 11.61 -12.81
C LEU A 204 -13.87 13.01 -13.35
N GLN A 205 -12.90 13.13 -14.26
CA GLN A 205 -12.55 14.41 -14.90
C GLN A 205 -13.68 14.92 -15.81
N GLU A 206 -14.36 14.03 -16.53
CA GLU A 206 -15.52 14.38 -17.35
C GLU A 206 -16.69 14.87 -16.49
N ILE A 207 -16.98 14.22 -15.36
CA ILE A 207 -18.00 14.67 -14.42
C ILE A 207 -17.65 16.04 -13.81
N GLN A 208 -16.39 16.27 -13.45
CA GLN A 208 -15.94 17.54 -12.89
C GLN A 208 -16.00 18.69 -13.90
N SER A 209 -15.64 18.44 -15.16
CA SER A 209 -15.69 19.44 -16.24
C SER A 209 -17.11 19.75 -16.73
N GLN A 210 -18.08 18.87 -16.50
CA GLN A 210 -19.49 19.06 -16.86
C GLN A 210 -20.35 19.64 -15.72
N ARG A 211 -19.81 19.84 -14.51
CA ARG A 211 -20.56 20.56 -13.46
C ARG A 211 -20.60 22.05 -13.82
N PRO A 212 -21.78 22.65 -14.06
CA PRO A 212 -21.86 24.10 -14.19
C PRO A 212 -21.36 24.71 -12.87
N GLU A 213 -20.55 25.77 -12.95
CA GLU A 213 -20.19 26.56 -11.78
C GLU A 213 -21.49 26.98 -11.09
N CYS A 214 -21.81 26.38 -9.95
CA CYS A 214 -22.71 27.03 -9.00
C CYS A 214 -21.97 28.27 -8.52
N GLY A 215 -22.10 29.36 -9.27
CA GLY A 215 -21.75 30.69 -8.81
C GLY A 215 -22.43 30.91 -7.46
N PRO A 216 -21.81 31.68 -6.55
CA PRO A 216 -22.37 31.89 -5.23
C PRO A 216 -23.81 32.37 -5.40
N SER A 217 -24.79 31.57 -4.95
CA SER A 217 -26.14 32.08 -4.77
C SER A 217 -26.01 33.16 -3.71
N VAL A 218 -25.95 34.42 -4.15
CA VAL A 218 -26.13 35.57 -3.29
C VAL A 218 -27.56 35.44 -2.79
N ILE A 219 -27.73 34.75 -1.67
CA ILE A 219 -28.90 34.95 -0.83
C ILE A 219 -28.68 36.35 -0.27
N GLU A 220 -29.19 37.36 -0.96
CA GLU A 220 -29.25 38.70 -0.39
C GLU A 220 -30.01 38.57 0.94
N PRO A 221 -29.43 39.04 2.06
CA PRO A 221 -30.16 39.04 3.31
C PRO A 221 -31.37 39.97 3.12
N VAL A 222 -32.56 39.39 3.19
CA VAL A 222 -33.81 40.17 3.24
C VAL A 222 -33.67 41.17 4.38
N SER A 223 -33.63 42.46 4.04
CA SER A 223 -33.51 43.54 5.00
C SER A 223 -34.71 43.53 5.93
N VAL A 224 -34.47 43.56 7.24
CA VAL A 224 -35.52 43.66 8.29
C VAL A 224 -36.40 44.92 8.13
N ARG A 225 -36.01 45.87 7.26
CA ARG A 225 -36.83 47.05 6.92
C ARG A 225 -38.02 46.74 6.00
N ASP A 226 -38.01 45.64 5.25
CA ASP A 226 -39.09 45.31 4.31
C ASP A 226 -40.26 44.56 4.97
N LEU A 227 -40.08 44.06 6.19
CA LEU A 227 -41.16 43.43 6.98
C LEU A 227 -42.13 44.44 7.64
N ASN A 228 -41.73 45.71 7.79
CA ASN A 228 -42.57 46.74 8.43
C ASN A 228 -43.44 47.57 7.46
N LYS A 229 -43.42 47.27 6.15
CA LYS A 229 -44.33 47.91 5.17
C LYS A 229 -45.56 47.09 4.82
N LEU A 230 -45.69 45.87 5.35
CA LEU A 230 -46.85 44.99 5.15
C LEU A 230 -47.84 45.00 6.32
N SER A 231 -47.60 45.82 7.36
CA SER A 231 -48.52 45.96 8.52
C SER A 231 -49.31 47.28 8.54
N SER A 232 -49.27 48.09 7.47
CA SER A 232 -49.95 49.40 7.43
C SER A 232 -50.67 49.66 6.11
N ARG A 233 -51.50 48.69 5.70
CA ARG A 233 -52.66 48.92 4.83
C ARG A 233 -53.87 48.20 5.43
N ASN A 234 -54.53 48.88 6.36
CA ASN A 234 -56.01 48.91 6.42
C ASN A 234 -56.48 50.04 5.51
#